data_AF-A0A3D0SDF6-F1
#
_entry.id   AF-A0A3D0SDF6-F1
#
_cell.length_a   1.000
_cell.length_b   1.000
_cell.length_c   1.000
_cell.angle_alpha   90.00
_cell.angle_beta   90.00
_cell.angle_gamma   90.00
#
_symmetry.space_group_name_H-M   'P 1'
#
loop_
_entity.id
_entity.type
_entity.pdbx_description
1 polymer ?
#
loop_
_entity_poly.entity_id
_entity_poly.type
_entity_poly.pdbx_seq_one_letter_code
_entity_poly.pdbx_strand_id
1 'polypeptide(L)'
;AHAAIHSQPPGSLDGGFRVTEQGETIRYKFGMPLLAKRSLGIYTSAIIEAMLFPPPAPKDEWRELMKAMAAKGRDFYRGVVRQDPEFVPYFRVATPEQELGKLPLGSRPAKRKPTGGIESLRAIPWIFAWAQTRLVLPAWLGSMKAIEAVRQEGNHEKLQEMRENWP
;
A
#
# COMPACT_ATOMS: atom_id res chain seq x y z
N ALA A 1 6.29 2.75 11.36
CA ALA A 1 5.96 1.34 11.68
C ALA A 1 5.12 1.25 12.94
N HIS A 2 5.53 1.89 14.05
CA HIS A 2 4.81 1.88 15.32
C HIS A 2 3.28 2.04 15.20
N ALA A 3 2.81 3.20 14.72
CA ALA A 3 1.37 3.47 14.56
C ALA A 3 0.66 2.43 13.66
N ALA A 4 1.30 1.97 12.59
CA ALA A 4 0.73 0.97 11.68
C ALA A 4 0.64 -0.45 12.27
N ILE A 5 1.47 -0.77 13.27
CA ILE A 5 1.32 -2.01 14.05
C ILE A 5 0.18 -1.84 15.06
N HIS A 6 0.11 -0.69 15.71
CA HIS A 6 -0.95 -0.36 16.65
C HIS A 6 -2.35 -0.30 16.03
N SER A 7 -2.47 0.11 14.76
CA SER A 7 -3.76 0.18 14.07
C SER A 7 -4.30 -1.15 13.53
N GLN A 8 -3.64 -2.26 13.85
CA GLN A 8 -4.16 -3.58 13.45
C GLN A 8 -5.45 -3.92 14.21
N PRO A 9 -6.34 -4.75 13.61
CA PRO A 9 -7.54 -5.20 14.31
C PRO A 9 -7.22 -5.83 15.68
N PRO A 10 -8.02 -5.59 16.73
CA PRO A 10 -7.82 -6.19 18.05
C PRO A 10 -7.65 -7.72 17.96
N GLY A 11 -6.67 -8.27 18.70
CA GLY A 11 -6.31 -9.69 18.69
C GLY A 11 -5.39 -10.15 17.55
N SER A 12 -5.04 -9.28 16.58
CA SER A 12 -4.16 -9.66 15.45
C SER A 12 -2.74 -10.07 15.86
N LEU A 13 -2.31 -9.71 17.08
CA LEU A 13 -0.96 -9.95 17.58
C LEU A 13 -0.86 -11.08 18.61
N ASP A 14 -1.99 -11.72 18.96
CA ASP A 14 -2.04 -12.80 19.96
C ASP A 14 -1.19 -14.02 19.56
N GLY A 15 -1.09 -14.28 18.24
CA GLY A 15 -0.28 -15.35 17.66
C GLY A 15 1.19 -14.96 17.39
N GLY A 16 1.61 -13.77 17.82
CA GLY A 16 2.93 -13.21 17.55
C GLY A 16 2.99 -12.37 16.28
N PHE A 17 4.05 -11.58 16.17
CA PHE A 17 4.25 -10.64 15.07
C PHE A 17 5.23 -11.18 14.04
N ARG A 18 4.78 -11.31 12.79
CA ARG A 18 5.62 -11.66 11.65
C ARG A 18 5.43 -10.65 10.52
N VAL A 19 6.51 -9.96 10.15
CA VAL A 19 6.51 -8.96 9.07
C VAL A 19 7.57 -9.31 8.02
N THR A 20 7.29 -8.96 6.76
CA THR A 20 8.29 -9.04 5.69
C THR A 20 9.05 -7.73 5.63
N GLU A 21 10.36 -7.78 5.85
CA GLU A 21 11.24 -6.63 5.62
C GLU A 21 11.66 -6.58 4.16
N GLN A 22 11.37 -5.45 3.50
CA GLN A 22 11.76 -5.26 2.12
C GLN A 22 13.26 -4.98 2.01
N GLY A 23 13.94 -5.57 1.01
CA GLY A 23 15.39 -5.51 0.86
C GLY A 23 15.94 -4.09 0.83
N GLU A 24 15.22 -3.18 0.16
CA GLU A 24 15.54 -1.75 0.06
C GLU A 24 15.51 -1.01 1.42
N THR A 25 14.83 -1.57 2.43
CA THR A 25 14.74 -0.98 3.77
C THR A 25 15.76 -1.54 4.76
N ILE A 26 16.39 -2.68 4.45
CA ILE A 26 17.27 -3.41 5.39
C ILE A 26 18.41 -2.54 5.88
N ARG A 27 19.07 -1.81 4.97
CA ARG A 27 20.18 -0.92 5.34
C ARG A 27 19.76 0.15 6.34
N TYR A 28 18.58 0.73 6.17
CA TYR A 28 18.07 1.79 7.03
C TYR A 28 17.60 1.28 8.40
N LYS A 29 17.09 0.05 8.46
CA LYS A 29 16.57 -0.53 9.71
C LYS A 29 17.62 -1.31 10.51
N PHE A 30 18.53 -2.01 9.83
CA PHE A 30 19.42 -2.99 10.44
C PHE A 30 20.89 -2.84 10.02
N GLY A 31 21.23 -1.83 9.20
CA GLY A 31 22.60 -1.65 8.69
C GLY A 31 23.64 -1.28 9.75
N MET A 32 23.21 -0.90 10.95
CA MET A 32 24.09 -0.66 12.11
C MET A 32 23.46 -1.21 13.38
N PRO A 33 24.25 -1.68 14.37
CA PRO A 33 23.71 -2.22 15.63
C PRO A 33 22.76 -1.25 16.36
N LEU A 34 23.05 0.05 16.36
CA LEU A 34 22.18 1.06 16.97
C LEU A 34 20.84 1.17 16.24
N LEU A 35 20.84 1.17 14.91
CA LEU A 35 19.62 1.20 14.10
C LEU A 35 18.80 -0.09 14.29
N ALA A 36 19.47 -1.24 14.33
CA ALA A 36 18.83 -2.53 14.57
C ALA A 36 18.12 -2.56 15.92
N LYS A 37 18.80 -2.12 17.00
CA LYS A 37 18.20 -1.98 18.33
C LYS A 37 16.98 -1.06 18.31
N ARG A 38 17.07 0.08 17.63
CA ARG A 38 15.93 1.01 17.48
C ARG A 38 14.76 0.37 16.73
N SER A 39 15.02 -0.30 15.61
CA SER A 39 13.97 -0.95 14.80
C SER A 39 13.25 -2.04 15.58
N LEU A 40 14.01 -2.91 16.27
CA LEU A 40 13.45 -3.94 17.15
C LEU A 40 12.68 -3.33 18.32
N GLY A 41 13.22 -2.27 18.95
CA GLY A 41 12.54 -1.54 20.01
C GLY A 41 11.19 -0.98 19.58
N ILE A 42 11.11 -0.40 18.37
CA ILE A 42 9.84 0.10 17.78
C ILE A 42 8.83 -1.02 17.56
N TYR A 43 9.28 -2.21 17.13
CA TYR A 43 8.37 -3.36 16.98
C TYR A 43 7.88 -3.85 18.32
N THR A 44 8.80 -4.10 19.26
CA THR A 44 8.45 -4.59 20.58
C THR A 44 7.50 -3.64 21.30
N SER A 45 7.77 -2.32 21.30
CA SER A 45 6.90 -1.35 21.95
C SER A 45 5.51 -1.32 21.33
N ALA A 46 5.41 -1.30 19.99
CA ALA A 46 4.14 -1.26 19.30
C ALA A 46 3.31 -2.52 19.51
N ILE A 47 3.96 -3.70 19.59
CA ILE A 47 3.29 -4.97 19.85
C ILE A 47 2.73 -4.98 21.28
N ILE A 48 3.53 -4.61 22.28
CA ILE A 48 3.10 -4.56 23.68
C ILE A 48 1.93 -3.57 23.83
N GLU A 49 2.05 -2.38 23.25
CA GLU A 49 1.00 -1.37 23.31
C GLU A 49 -0.29 -1.85 22.66
N ALA A 50 -0.23 -2.42 21.45
CA ALA A 50 -1.41 -2.93 20.76
C ALA A 50 -2.08 -4.12 21.48
N MET A 51 -1.32 -4.93 22.22
CA MET A 51 -1.87 -6.03 23.04
C MET A 51 -2.54 -5.53 24.32
N LEU A 52 -1.99 -4.49 24.96
CA LEU A 52 -2.52 -3.94 26.22
C LEU A 52 -3.64 -2.92 25.99
N PHE A 53 -3.53 -2.14 24.92
CA PHE A 53 -4.40 -1.03 24.56
C PHE A 53 -4.83 -1.17 23.10
N PRO A 54 -5.68 -2.16 22.77
CA PRO A 54 -6.11 -2.37 21.39
C PRO A 54 -6.86 -1.14 20.85
N PRO A 55 -6.75 -0.84 19.54
CA PRO A 55 -7.47 0.28 18.94
C PRO A 55 -8.99 0.06 19.01
N PRO A 56 -9.80 1.14 18.98
CA PRO A 56 -11.25 1.03 19.02
C PRO A 56 -11.77 0.25 17.80
N ALA A 57 -12.85 -0.50 18.00
CA ALA A 57 -13.57 -1.09 16.88
C ALA A 57 -14.22 0.03 16.04
N PRO A 58 -14.11 0.00 14.70
CA PRO A 58 -14.75 1.01 13.87
C PRO A 58 -16.27 0.86 13.92
N LYS A 59 -16.96 2.00 13.95
CA LYS A 59 -18.43 2.08 13.89
C LYS A 59 -18.97 1.46 12.60
N ASP A 60 -20.20 0.95 12.63
CA ASP A 60 -20.82 0.33 11.45
C ASP A 60 -20.92 1.29 10.26
N GLU A 61 -21.25 2.55 10.52
CA GLU A 61 -21.27 3.58 9.48
C GLU A 61 -19.91 3.86 8.84
N TRP A 62 -18.81 3.72 9.59
CA TRP A 62 -17.45 3.85 9.05
C TRP A 62 -17.11 2.65 8.16
N ARG A 63 -17.55 1.44 8.56
CA ARG A 63 -17.38 0.22 7.75
C ARG A 63 -18.14 0.33 6.43
N GLU A 64 -19.39 0.81 6.45
CA GLU A 64 -20.17 1.02 5.23
C GLU A 64 -19.55 2.10 4.32
N LEU A 65 -19.07 3.21 4.90
CA LEU A 65 -18.37 4.22 4.11
C LEU A 65 -17.07 3.69 3.49
N MET A 66 -16.28 2.91 4.23
CA MET A 66 -15.08 2.24 3.70
C MET A 66 -15.40 1.26 2.57
N LYS A 67 -16.48 0.49 2.67
CA LYS A 67 -16.94 -0.41 1.59
C LYS A 67 -17.28 0.39 0.32
N ALA A 68 -18.02 1.48 0.47
CA ALA A 68 -18.37 2.35 -0.64
C ALA A 68 -17.12 2.99 -1.29
N MET A 69 -16.21 3.53 -0.48
CA MET A 69 -14.93 4.08 -0.98
C MET A 69 -14.08 3.01 -1.67
N ALA A 70 -13.97 1.81 -1.12
CA ALA A 70 -13.20 0.72 -1.71
C ALA A 70 -13.76 0.29 -3.07
N ALA A 71 -15.09 0.20 -3.20
CA ALA A 71 -15.74 -0.10 -4.48
C ALA A 71 -15.44 0.97 -5.54
N LYS A 72 -15.66 2.24 -5.20
CA LYS A 72 -15.37 3.37 -6.10
C LYS A 72 -13.90 3.41 -6.49
N GLY A 73 -12.99 3.33 -5.52
CA GLY A 73 -11.54 3.38 -5.76
C GLY A 73 -11.05 2.24 -6.64
N ARG A 74 -11.57 1.02 -6.42
CA ARG A 74 -11.31 -0.13 -7.29
C ARG A 74 -11.76 0.12 -8.72
N ASP A 75 -12.97 0.65 -8.90
CA ASP A 75 -13.55 0.87 -10.22
C ASP A 75 -12.79 1.98 -10.98
N PHE A 76 -12.43 3.07 -10.31
CA PHE A 76 -11.53 4.10 -10.88
C PHE A 76 -10.16 3.53 -11.26
N TYR A 77 -9.53 2.77 -10.36
CA TYR A 77 -8.24 2.14 -10.64
C TYR A 77 -8.32 1.20 -11.85
N ARG A 78 -9.36 0.36 -11.92
CA ARG A 78 -9.55 -0.57 -13.05
C ARG A 78 -9.90 0.15 -14.35
N GLY A 79 -10.65 1.24 -14.27
CA GLY A 79 -10.92 2.12 -15.41
C GLY A 79 -9.63 2.55 -16.10
N VAL A 80 -8.68 3.06 -15.32
CA VAL A 80 -7.39 3.50 -15.86
C VAL A 80 -6.48 2.33 -16.22
N VAL A 81 -6.27 1.37 -15.32
CA VAL A 81 -5.21 0.36 -15.50
C VAL A 81 -5.59 -0.80 -16.41
N ARG A 82 -6.89 -1.08 -16.57
CA ARG A 82 -7.39 -2.22 -17.34
C ARG A 82 -8.28 -1.86 -18.52
N GLN A 83 -9.12 -0.84 -18.39
CA GLN A 83 -10.14 -0.53 -19.39
C GLN A 83 -9.67 0.50 -20.40
N ASP A 84 -8.78 1.42 -20.00
CA ASP A 84 -8.18 2.39 -20.90
C ASP A 84 -7.18 1.71 -21.87
N PRO A 85 -7.46 1.71 -23.18
CA PRO A 85 -6.60 1.07 -24.18
C PRO A 85 -5.22 1.74 -24.29
N GLU A 86 -5.10 3.02 -23.93
CA GLU A 86 -3.87 3.80 -24.04
C GLU A 86 -2.94 3.60 -22.83
N PHE A 87 -3.44 2.96 -21.76
CA PHE A 87 -2.68 2.84 -20.53
C PHE A 87 -1.41 1.98 -20.67
N VAL A 88 -1.47 0.86 -21.39
CA VAL A 88 -0.30 -0.01 -21.60
C VAL A 88 0.77 0.69 -22.47
N PRO A 89 0.42 1.30 -23.63
CA PRO A 89 1.35 2.15 -24.38
C PRO A 89 1.98 3.25 -23.50
N TYR A 90 1.16 4.01 -22.77
CA TYR A 90 1.63 5.07 -21.88
C TYR A 90 2.59 4.54 -20.83
N PHE A 91 2.25 3.47 -20.12
CA PHE A 91 3.10 2.87 -19.09
C PHE A 91 4.49 2.50 -19.60
N ARG A 92 4.58 1.92 -20.81
CA ARG A 92 5.86 1.52 -21.42
C ARG A 92 6.72 2.70 -21.86
N VAL A 93 6.11 3.82 -22.25
CA VAL A 93 6.83 5.02 -22.68
C VAL A 93 7.19 5.91 -21.50
N ALA A 94 6.29 6.04 -20.54
CA ALA A 94 6.43 6.95 -19.41
C ALA A 94 7.32 6.38 -18.29
N THR A 95 7.56 5.06 -18.27
CA THR A 95 8.36 4.39 -17.23
C THR A 95 9.44 3.50 -17.83
N PRO A 96 10.55 3.25 -17.12
CA PRO A 96 11.61 2.37 -17.61
C PRO A 96 11.28 0.87 -17.42
N GLU A 97 10.01 0.44 -17.49
CA GLU A 97 9.63 -0.96 -17.23
C GLU A 97 10.36 -1.94 -18.14
N GLN A 98 10.52 -1.59 -19.41
CA GLN A 98 11.15 -2.47 -20.40
C GLN A 98 12.65 -2.58 -20.17
N GLU A 99 13.31 -1.48 -19.84
CA GLU A 99 14.73 -1.39 -19.54
C GLU A 99 15.05 -2.15 -18.25
N LEU A 100 14.24 -1.96 -17.21
CA LEU A 100 14.38 -2.67 -15.93
C LEU A 100 14.28 -4.19 -16.09
N GLY A 101 13.48 -4.67 -17.04
CA GLY A 101 13.39 -6.09 -17.37
C GLY A 101 14.62 -6.67 -18.09
N LYS A 102 15.44 -5.82 -18.74
CA LYS A 102 16.65 -6.22 -19.47
C LYS A 102 17.91 -6.17 -18.60
N LEU A 103 17.91 -5.33 -17.57
CA LEU A 103 19.05 -5.17 -16.68
C LEU A 103 19.16 -6.33 -15.66
N PRO A 104 20.39 -6.72 -15.27
CA PRO A 104 20.62 -7.78 -14.28
C PRO A 104 20.39 -7.29 -12.83
N LEU A 105 19.22 -6.71 -12.56
CA LEU A 105 18.89 -6.10 -11.25
C LEU A 105 18.18 -7.07 -10.29
N GLY A 106 17.44 -8.04 -10.80
CA GLY A 106 16.64 -8.96 -10.00
C GLY A 106 16.84 -10.41 -10.39
N SER A 107 16.73 -11.32 -9.42
CA SER A 107 16.85 -12.77 -9.64
C SER A 107 15.61 -13.41 -10.30
N ARG A 108 14.51 -12.66 -10.43
CA ARG A 108 13.22 -13.16 -10.90
C ARG A 108 12.78 -12.43 -12.17
N PRO A 109 12.11 -13.13 -13.11
CA PRO A 109 11.57 -12.50 -14.30
C PRO A 109 10.46 -11.50 -13.93
N ALA A 110 10.42 -10.37 -14.62
CA ALA A 110 9.47 -9.28 -14.35
C ALA A 110 8.00 -9.69 -14.57
N LYS A 111 7.75 -10.60 -15.53
CA LYS A 111 6.41 -11.09 -15.89
C LYS A 111 6.24 -12.56 -15.54
N ARG A 112 4.98 -12.97 -15.30
CA ARG A 112 4.58 -14.38 -15.18
C ARG A 112 4.41 -15.05 -16.54
N LYS A 113 3.94 -14.30 -17.55
CA LYS A 113 3.80 -14.72 -18.94
C LYS A 113 4.43 -13.66 -19.84
N PRO A 114 5.38 -14.00 -20.73
CA PRO A 114 6.09 -13.01 -21.57
C PRO A 114 5.16 -12.18 -22.46
N THR A 115 4.06 -12.77 -22.93
CA THR A 115 3.09 -12.16 -23.86
C THR A 115 1.90 -11.47 -23.20
N GLY A 116 1.81 -11.47 -21.86
CA GLY A 116 0.66 -10.89 -21.16
C GLY A 116 0.71 -9.36 -21.03
N GLY A 117 -0.47 -8.76 -20.82
CA GLY A 117 -0.62 -7.35 -20.45
C GLY A 117 -0.13 -7.05 -19.03
N ILE A 118 -0.54 -5.92 -18.46
CA ILE A 118 -0.20 -5.51 -17.07
C ILE A 118 -0.56 -6.59 -16.04
N GLU A 119 -1.60 -7.39 -16.29
CA GLU A 119 -2.03 -8.48 -15.40
C GLU A 119 -0.98 -9.59 -15.25
N SER A 120 -0.03 -9.66 -16.18
CA SER A 120 1.10 -10.60 -16.12
C SER A 120 2.31 -10.03 -15.39
N LEU A 121 2.35 -8.71 -15.13
CA LEU A 121 3.43 -8.04 -14.44
C LEU A 121 3.39 -8.36 -12.94
N ARG A 122 4.55 -8.60 -12.33
CA ARG A 122 4.66 -8.83 -10.90
C ARG A 122 4.59 -7.51 -10.13
N ALA A 123 4.20 -7.57 -8.86
CA ALA A 123 4.06 -6.39 -8.00
C ALA A 123 5.34 -5.55 -7.87
N ILE A 124 6.52 -6.19 -7.73
CA ILE A 124 7.80 -5.48 -7.61
C ILE A 124 8.09 -4.67 -8.89
N PRO A 125 8.15 -5.26 -10.10
CA PRO A 125 8.30 -4.49 -11.34
C PRO A 125 7.26 -3.39 -11.53
N TRP A 126 6.00 -3.65 -11.17
CA TRP A 126 4.93 -2.66 -11.25
C TRP A 126 5.21 -1.41 -10.40
N ILE A 127 5.50 -1.60 -9.11
CA ILE A 127 5.80 -0.49 -8.19
C ILE A 127 7.13 0.16 -8.58
N PHE A 128 8.14 -0.64 -8.91
CA PHE A 128 9.49 -0.15 -9.17
C PHE A 128 9.56 0.75 -10.40
N ALA A 129 8.85 0.40 -11.49
CA ALA A 129 8.81 1.22 -12.70
C ALA A 129 8.26 2.63 -12.42
N TRP A 130 7.15 2.74 -11.68
CA TRP A 130 6.57 4.05 -11.31
C TRP A 130 7.34 4.81 -10.24
N ALA A 131 8.12 4.10 -9.41
CA ALA A 131 8.99 4.74 -8.43
C ALA A 131 10.14 5.49 -9.12
N GLN A 132 10.67 4.97 -10.23
CA GLN A 132 11.75 5.63 -11.00
C GLN A 132 11.31 7.00 -11.54
N THR A 133 10.04 7.13 -11.93
CA THR A 133 9.50 8.35 -12.54
C THR A 133 8.93 9.33 -11.51
N ARG A 134 8.99 8.98 -10.23
CA ARG A 134 8.46 9.76 -9.10
C ARG A 134 6.95 9.99 -9.14
N LEU A 135 6.22 9.41 -10.10
CA LEU A 135 4.76 9.46 -10.14
C LEU A 135 4.14 8.55 -9.08
N VAL A 136 4.77 7.39 -8.82
CA VAL A 136 4.35 6.42 -7.79
C VAL A 136 2.86 6.05 -7.90
N LEU A 137 2.35 6.02 -9.14
CA LEU A 137 0.94 5.81 -9.50
C LEU A 137 0.23 4.68 -8.70
N PRO A 138 0.86 3.51 -8.48
CA PRO A 138 0.21 2.40 -7.78
C PRO A 138 -0.14 2.68 -6.31
N ALA A 139 0.50 3.67 -5.69
CA ALA A 139 0.32 3.96 -4.26
C ALA A 139 -0.91 4.83 -3.96
N TRP A 140 -1.47 5.51 -4.96
CA TRP A 140 -2.53 6.51 -4.74
C TRP A 140 -3.69 6.46 -5.75
N LEU A 141 -3.49 5.85 -6.92
CA LEU A 141 -4.52 5.81 -7.96
C LEU A 141 -5.80 5.13 -7.44
N GLY A 142 -6.94 5.82 -7.60
CA GLY A 142 -8.25 5.37 -7.11
C GLY A 142 -8.59 5.91 -5.73
N SER A 143 -7.64 5.99 -4.80
CA SER A 143 -7.89 6.45 -3.41
C SER A 143 -8.40 7.89 -3.36
N MET A 144 -7.76 8.81 -4.08
CA MET A 144 -8.19 10.22 -4.09
C MET A 144 -9.57 10.39 -4.71
N LYS A 145 -9.88 9.66 -5.79
CA LYS A 145 -11.19 9.71 -6.45
C LYS A 145 -12.29 9.10 -5.57
N ALA A 146 -11.98 8.04 -4.83
CA ALA A 146 -12.91 7.46 -3.86
C ALA A 146 -13.26 8.45 -2.75
N ILE A 147 -12.25 9.07 -2.14
CA ILE A 147 -12.41 10.08 -1.07
C ILE A 147 -13.20 11.28 -1.60
N GLU A 148 -12.84 11.79 -2.78
CA GLU A 148 -13.53 12.93 -3.39
C GLU A 148 -15.02 12.62 -3.64
N ALA A 149 -15.32 11.43 -4.17
CA ALA A 149 -16.69 11.03 -4.47
C ALA A 149 -17.56 10.97 -3.21
N VAL A 150 -17.07 10.41 -2.11
CA VAL A 150 -17.86 10.37 -0.87
C VAL A 150 -17.91 11.72 -0.15
N ARG A 151 -16.93 12.59 -0.35
CA ARG A 151 -16.96 13.98 0.13
C ARG A 151 -18.07 14.77 -0.56
N GLN A 152 -18.24 14.59 -1.87
CA GLN A 152 -19.31 15.22 -2.66
C GLN A 152 -20.71 14.70 -2.27
N GLU A 153 -20.80 13.49 -1.71
CA GLU A 153 -22.03 12.93 -1.13
C GLU A 153 -22.33 13.44 0.29
N GLY A 154 -21.57 14.41 0.79
CA GLY A 154 -21.80 15.02 2.10
C GLY A 154 -21.13 14.31 3.28
N ASN A 155 -20.26 13.32 3.05
CA ASN A 155 -19.60 12.56 4.15
C ASN A 155 -18.35 13.27 4.73
N HIS A 156 -18.22 14.59 4.58
CA HIS A 156 -16.99 15.30 4.97
C HIS A 156 -16.68 15.15 6.47
N GLU A 157 -17.67 15.41 7.34
CA GLU A 157 -17.52 15.31 8.79
C GLU A 157 -17.17 13.89 9.23
N LYS A 158 -17.82 12.88 8.62
CA LYS A 158 -17.57 11.47 8.89
C LYS A 158 -16.15 11.04 8.51
N LEU A 159 -15.63 11.53 7.38
CA LEU A 159 -14.23 11.28 6.99
C LEU A 159 -13.25 11.88 7.98
N GLN A 160 -13.53 13.09 8.47
CA GLN A 160 -12.70 13.75 9.48
C GLN A 160 -12.74 12.98 10.80
N GLU A 161 -13.92 12.55 11.23
CA GLU A 161 -14.11 11.75 12.44
C GLU A 161 -13.33 10.43 12.35
N MET A 162 -13.44 9.71 11.22
CA MET A 162 -12.69 8.48 10.97
C MET A 162 -11.18 8.71 11.07
N ARG A 163 -10.67 9.78 10.44
CA ARG A 163 -9.23 10.11 10.48
C ARG A 163 -8.73 10.38 11.90
N GLU A 164 -9.56 10.98 12.75
CA GLU A 164 -9.18 11.39 14.11
C GLU A 164 -9.35 10.27 15.13
N ASN A 165 -10.31 9.36 14.92
CA ASN A 165 -10.72 8.37 15.92
C ASN A 165 -10.52 6.91 15.50
N TRP A 166 -10.08 6.65 14.26
CA TRP A 166 -9.76 5.31 13.78
C TRP A 166 -8.30 5.24 13.30
N PRO A 167 -7.40 4.64 14.11
CA PRO A 167 -5.97 4.52 13.80
C PRO A 167 -5.66 3.76 12.51
#